data_AF-A0A699YN01-F1
#
_entry.id   AF-A0A699YN01-F1
#
_cell.length_a   1.000
_cell.length_b   1.000
_cell.length_c   1.000
_cell.angle_alpha   90.00
_cell.angle_beta   90.00
_cell.angle_gamma   90.00
#
_symmetry.space_group_name_H-M   'P 1'
#
loop_
_entity.id
_entity.type
_entity.pdbx_description
1 polymer ?
#
loop_
_entity_poly.entity_id
_entity_poly.type
_entity_poly.pdbx_seq_one_letter_code
_entity_poly.pdbx_strand_id
1 'polypeptide(L)'
;MASVKSKIRKLLADLDLSESGGIEAAVVAASSNSFDEFLLPSKAWQRTADSIDDVDDGCSDVTDTDKDSNIVPPWKPEKQLHLERRALQLMADNKTLEQAARRKDMEIAELQAHLNSVVRDFEAWQREVEARAPLLNTRLQEVRDSLTDLRISDAKYAELKSMDPTALGLLDCVKVAAHEATRELAAENERLRLSMASTREAAARSEEEGARLRAEAARLSTSIVEKEREQQRTTEGLQGQMYDELRARTERLQEDNQRLQVIEASFKRLEQQHQELRLVAQQREHGHEMLVTDKAYLSKQAEFLAAAQSRLQNEVEARDAKIAELQRQKQELFDKLVQTESLKNREGDARLQRELAALQAATHADMERIRAPQGPQPVTRPGEAVAVGHPAEPVCQGGQAQAHPVLPWAAGLLPVGLPPPPACQRPAPAPGSGTRVG
;
A
#
# COMPACT_ATOMS: atom_id res chain seq x y z
N MET A 1 -72.75 12.08 64.20
CA MET A 1 -72.98 12.37 62.76
C MET A 1 -72.62 13.80 62.34
N ALA A 2 -72.97 14.86 63.08
CA ALA A 2 -72.76 16.26 62.64
C ALA A 2 -71.31 16.59 62.22
N SER A 3 -70.30 16.15 62.98
CA SER A 3 -68.87 16.35 62.65
C SER A 3 -68.46 15.71 61.32
N VAL A 4 -68.99 14.53 60.99
CA VAL A 4 -68.71 13.84 59.70
C VAL A 4 -69.41 14.57 58.55
N LYS A 5 -70.67 15.00 58.71
CA LYS A 5 -71.37 15.85 57.71
C LYS A 5 -70.70 17.22 57.52
N SER A 6 -69.93 17.72 58.50
CA SER A 6 -69.12 18.92 58.38
C SER A 6 -67.82 18.65 57.61
N LYS A 7 -67.08 17.58 57.95
CA LYS A 7 -65.88 17.17 57.19
C LYS A 7 -66.19 16.83 55.73
N ILE A 8 -67.28 16.11 55.44
CA ILE A 8 -67.69 15.79 54.07
C ILE A 8 -68.07 17.07 53.29
N ARG A 9 -68.82 18.00 53.91
CA ARG A 9 -69.12 19.29 53.26
C ARG A 9 -67.88 20.15 53.05
N LYS A 10 -66.90 20.08 53.95
CA LYS A 10 -65.64 20.80 53.79
C LYS A 10 -64.80 20.20 52.65
N LEU A 11 -64.63 18.89 52.61
CA LEU A 11 -63.94 18.19 51.51
C LEU A 11 -64.64 18.41 50.16
N LEU A 12 -65.98 18.44 50.11
CA LEU A 12 -66.72 18.75 48.88
C LEU A 12 -66.64 20.23 48.45
N ALA A 13 -66.39 21.15 49.39
CA ALA A 13 -66.16 22.56 49.07
C ALA A 13 -64.70 22.81 48.66
N ASP A 14 -63.75 22.18 49.35
CA ASP A 14 -62.31 22.23 49.03
C ASP A 14 -61.98 21.50 47.70
N LEU A 15 -62.90 20.67 47.18
CA LEU A 15 -62.81 20.00 45.87
C LEU A 15 -63.37 20.82 44.69
N ASP A 16 -63.94 22.01 44.94
CA ASP A 16 -64.56 22.97 44.02
C ASP A 16 -64.70 22.54 42.53
N LEU A 17 -65.56 21.54 42.28
CA LEU A 17 -65.87 21.02 40.94
C LEU A 17 -66.80 21.94 40.13
N SER A 18 -66.89 23.23 40.49
CA SER A 18 -67.73 24.21 39.80
C SER A 18 -67.22 24.56 38.38
N GLU A 19 -65.95 24.23 38.07
CA GLU A 19 -65.39 24.24 36.71
C GLU A 19 -65.36 22.85 36.05
N SER A 20 -66.34 21.98 36.31
CA SER A 20 -66.44 20.67 35.65
C SER A 20 -66.63 20.74 34.11
N GLY A 21 -66.91 21.92 33.54
CA GLY A 21 -66.83 22.16 32.09
C GLY A 21 -65.40 22.37 31.55
N GLY A 22 -64.42 22.62 32.42
CA GLY A 22 -63.02 22.82 32.05
C GLY A 22 -62.22 21.53 31.93
N ILE A 23 -62.59 20.46 32.65
CA ILE A 23 -61.78 19.23 32.69
C ILE A 23 -61.94 18.39 31.42
N GLU A 24 -63.14 18.26 30.84
CA GLU A 24 -63.28 17.61 29.52
C GLU A 24 -62.57 18.42 28.43
N ALA A 25 -62.67 19.75 28.46
CA ALA A 25 -61.94 20.62 27.53
C ALA A 25 -60.42 20.53 27.71
N ALA A 26 -59.92 20.44 28.94
CA ALA A 26 -58.48 20.33 29.25
C ALA A 26 -57.92 18.93 28.96
N VAL A 27 -58.69 17.87 29.19
CA VAL A 27 -58.27 16.49 28.81
C VAL A 27 -58.30 16.33 27.30
N VAL A 28 -59.31 16.86 26.60
CA VAL A 28 -59.32 16.89 25.13
C VAL A 28 -58.16 17.73 24.60
N ALA A 29 -57.94 18.95 25.10
CA ALA A 29 -56.84 19.82 24.67
C ALA A 29 -55.44 19.27 25.02
N ALA A 30 -55.29 18.59 26.17
CA ALA A 30 -54.04 17.91 26.51
C ALA A 30 -53.80 16.68 25.64
N SER A 31 -54.85 15.92 25.30
CA SER A 31 -54.74 14.76 24.40
C SER A 31 -54.45 15.16 22.95
N SER A 32 -54.91 16.33 22.50
CA SER A 32 -54.66 16.83 21.14
C SER A 32 -53.39 17.66 20.99
N ASN A 33 -52.91 18.36 22.04
CA ASN A 33 -51.68 19.15 21.94
C ASN A 33 -50.39 18.44 22.41
N SER A 34 -50.46 17.40 23.26
CA SER A 34 -49.24 16.76 23.80
C SER A 34 -48.62 15.68 22.90
N PHE A 35 -49.37 15.15 21.93
CA PHE A 35 -48.88 14.05 21.08
C PHE A 35 -48.16 14.53 19.81
N ASP A 36 -48.59 15.64 19.20
CA ASP A 36 -47.96 16.20 18.01
C ASP A 36 -46.60 16.88 18.31
N GLU A 37 -46.39 17.37 19.54
CA GLU A 37 -45.09 17.96 19.94
C GLU A 37 -44.01 16.90 20.21
N PHE A 38 -44.40 15.64 20.50
CA PHE A 38 -43.47 14.51 20.63
C PHE A 38 -43.11 13.82 19.30
N LEU A 39 -43.82 14.14 18.21
CA LEU A 39 -43.63 13.52 16.89
C LEU A 39 -42.57 14.22 16.01
N LEU A 40 -41.84 15.21 16.52
CA LEU A 40 -40.61 15.72 15.91
C LEU A 40 -39.51 15.89 16.97
N PRO A 41 -38.32 15.30 16.72
CA PRO A 41 -37.48 15.83 15.64
C PRO A 41 -37.06 14.80 14.57
N SER A 42 -37.89 13.81 14.21
CA SER A 42 -37.55 12.86 13.12
C SER A 42 -37.18 13.55 11.79
N LYS A 43 -37.87 14.66 11.43
CA LYS A 43 -37.50 15.50 10.27
C LYS A 43 -36.21 16.32 10.45
N ALA A 44 -35.72 16.54 11.67
CA ALA A 44 -34.44 17.20 11.89
C ALA A 44 -33.28 16.24 11.62
N TRP A 45 -33.42 14.97 11.98
CA TRP A 45 -32.46 13.92 11.64
C TRP A 45 -32.39 13.68 10.12
N GLN A 46 -33.53 13.69 9.41
CA GLN A 46 -33.54 13.58 7.94
C GLN A 46 -32.76 14.74 7.27
N ARG A 47 -32.95 15.99 7.70
CA ARG A 47 -32.16 17.12 7.16
C ARG A 47 -30.66 17.05 7.46
N THR A 48 -30.24 16.31 8.49
CA THR A 48 -28.80 16.05 8.73
C THR A 48 -28.26 14.84 7.95
N ALA A 49 -29.12 13.89 7.55
CA ALA A 49 -28.75 12.81 6.65
C ALA A 49 -28.56 13.34 5.22
N ASP A 50 -29.56 14.07 4.70
CA ASP A 50 -29.55 14.66 3.36
C ASP A 50 -28.42 15.71 3.16
N SER A 51 -27.77 16.16 4.24
CA SER A 51 -26.63 17.11 4.22
C SER A 51 -25.25 16.44 4.27
N ILE A 52 -25.18 15.12 4.41
CA ILE A 52 -23.91 14.36 4.45
C ILE A 52 -23.52 13.83 3.06
N ASP A 53 -24.50 13.58 2.18
CA ASP A 53 -24.28 13.00 0.85
C ASP A 53 -23.75 14.01 -0.20
N ASP A 54 -23.76 15.32 0.09
CA ASP A 54 -23.22 16.39 -0.77
C ASP A 54 -21.71 16.67 -0.55
N VAL A 55 -20.97 15.75 0.08
CA VAL A 55 -19.49 15.85 0.15
C VAL A 55 -18.89 15.21 -1.10
N ASP A 56 -18.70 16.02 -2.14
CA ASP A 56 -17.99 15.68 -3.39
C ASP A 56 -16.74 14.82 -3.12
N ASP A 57 -16.79 13.54 -3.48
CA ASP A 57 -15.67 12.59 -3.40
C ASP A 57 -14.69 12.78 -4.59
N GLY A 58 -14.43 14.06 -4.91
CA GLY A 58 -13.52 14.52 -5.95
C GLY A 58 -12.05 14.40 -5.56
N CYS A 59 -11.62 13.21 -5.12
CA CYS A 59 -10.21 12.92 -4.84
C CYS A 59 -9.61 12.04 -5.93
N SER A 60 -9.08 12.72 -6.96
CA SER A 60 -8.25 12.13 -8.00
C SER A 60 -6.98 11.49 -7.43
N ASP A 61 -6.77 10.23 -7.80
CA ASP A 61 -5.49 9.66 -8.21
C ASP A 61 -4.22 10.25 -7.55
N VAL A 62 -3.88 9.71 -6.38
CA VAL A 62 -2.55 9.86 -5.76
C VAL A 62 -1.95 8.48 -5.57
N THR A 63 -1.41 7.92 -6.64
CA THR A 63 -0.45 6.81 -6.57
C THR A 63 0.92 7.34 -6.21
N ASP A 64 1.28 7.39 -4.92
CA ASP A 64 2.68 7.40 -4.51
C ASP A 64 2.90 6.89 -3.07
N THR A 65 3.52 5.70 -3.01
CA THR A 65 4.55 5.22 -2.07
C THR A 65 4.47 5.50 -0.54
N ASP A 66 4.60 4.40 0.21
CA ASP A 66 5.45 4.25 1.39
C ASP A 66 5.24 5.17 2.62
N LYS A 67 4.54 4.64 3.63
CA LYS A 67 5.19 4.11 4.87
C LYS A 67 4.20 3.71 5.97
N ASP A 68 4.62 2.69 6.72
CA ASP A 68 4.12 2.31 8.04
C ASP A 68 3.90 3.53 8.94
N SER A 69 2.65 3.97 9.05
CA SER A 69 2.24 4.96 10.03
C SER A 69 0.77 4.79 10.34
N ASN A 70 0.51 4.60 11.62
CA ASN A 70 -0.78 4.53 12.30
C ASN A 70 -1.86 5.42 11.61
N ILE A 71 -2.67 4.85 10.70
CA ILE A 71 -3.60 5.59 9.84
C ILE A 71 -4.82 6.01 10.66
N VAL A 72 -4.62 7.02 11.50
CA VAL A 72 -5.68 7.95 11.87
C VAL A 72 -6.03 8.69 10.57
N PRO A 73 -7.27 8.61 10.06
CA PRO A 73 -7.62 9.32 8.84
C PRO A 73 -7.35 10.82 9.03
N PRO A 74 -6.88 11.56 8.01
CA PRO A 74 -6.58 12.98 8.11
C PRO A 74 -7.87 13.82 8.11
N TRP A 75 -8.73 13.58 9.11
CA TRP A 75 -9.78 14.52 9.48
C TRP A 75 -9.12 15.86 9.77
N LYS A 76 -9.56 16.93 9.11
CA LYS A 76 -9.16 18.29 9.50
C LYS A 76 -9.37 18.43 11.02
N PRO A 77 -8.42 18.97 11.80
CA PRO A 77 -8.51 18.97 13.26
C PRO A 77 -9.79 19.65 13.78
N GLU A 78 -10.33 20.60 13.01
CA GLU A 78 -11.65 21.21 13.21
C GLU A 78 -12.82 20.21 13.17
N LYS A 79 -12.82 19.26 12.21
CA LYS A 79 -13.83 18.18 12.14
C LYS A 79 -13.71 17.23 13.34
N GLN A 80 -12.50 16.84 13.71
CA GLN A 80 -12.29 16.00 14.90
C GLN A 80 -12.80 16.70 16.17
N LEU A 81 -12.39 17.95 16.40
CA LEU A 81 -12.80 18.72 17.57
C LEU A 81 -14.31 19.03 17.57
N HIS A 82 -14.95 19.15 16.40
CA HIS A 82 -16.40 19.23 16.29
C HIS A 82 -17.08 17.91 16.70
N LEU A 83 -16.58 16.77 16.23
CA LEU A 83 -17.10 15.44 16.59
C LEU A 83 -16.91 15.14 18.08
N GLU A 84 -15.76 15.47 18.66
CA GLU A 84 -15.49 15.34 20.10
C GLU A 84 -16.45 16.20 20.94
N ARG A 85 -16.65 17.47 20.56
CA ARG A 85 -17.66 18.34 21.20
C ARG A 85 -19.07 17.79 21.05
N ARG A 86 -19.42 17.25 19.88
CA ARG A 86 -20.75 16.67 19.63
C ARG A 86 -20.99 15.39 20.44
N ALA A 87 -19.97 14.53 20.57
CA ALA A 87 -20.03 13.34 21.41
C ALA A 87 -20.16 13.69 22.90
N LEU A 88 -19.40 14.68 23.38
CA LEU A 88 -19.54 15.20 24.75
C LEU A 88 -20.92 15.79 25.00
N GLN A 89 -21.47 16.57 24.06
CA GLN A 89 -22.83 17.11 24.14
C GLN A 89 -23.87 15.99 24.20
N LEU A 90 -23.80 15.00 23.31
CA LEU A 90 -24.73 13.86 23.29
C LEU A 90 -24.65 13.03 24.57
N MET A 91 -23.47 12.86 25.18
CA MET A 91 -23.35 12.21 26.49
C MET A 91 -23.95 13.05 27.63
N ALA A 92 -23.82 14.38 27.56
CA ALA A 92 -24.47 15.27 28.52
C ALA A 92 -26.00 15.24 28.40
N ASP A 93 -26.51 15.29 27.16
CA ASP A 93 -27.94 15.23 26.85
C ASP A 93 -28.53 13.86 27.23
N ASN A 94 -27.83 12.75 26.96
CA ASN A 94 -28.27 11.42 27.41
C ASN A 94 -28.32 11.33 28.94
N LYS A 95 -27.33 11.90 29.64
CA LYS A 95 -27.31 11.96 31.11
C LYS A 95 -28.45 12.82 31.69
N THR A 96 -28.87 13.90 31.04
CA THR A 96 -30.03 14.69 31.50
C THR A 96 -31.34 13.97 31.22
N LEU A 97 -31.47 13.28 30.08
CA LEU A 97 -32.60 12.41 29.75
C LEU A 97 -32.73 11.23 30.73
N GLU A 98 -31.64 10.53 31.06
CA GLU A 98 -31.64 9.49 32.11
C GLU A 98 -32.10 10.04 33.47
N GLN A 99 -31.66 11.24 33.84
CA GLN A 99 -32.10 11.87 35.09
C GLN A 99 -33.59 12.27 35.06
N ALA A 100 -34.09 12.73 33.91
CA ALA A 100 -35.50 13.04 33.72
C ALA A 100 -36.37 11.76 33.79
N ALA A 101 -35.93 10.68 33.14
CA ALA A 101 -36.57 9.37 33.21
C ALA A 101 -36.65 8.87 34.66
N ARG A 102 -35.52 8.83 35.39
CA ARG A 102 -35.50 8.41 36.81
C ARG A 102 -36.38 9.27 37.71
N ARG A 103 -36.51 10.59 37.43
CA ARG A 103 -37.48 11.45 38.15
C ARG A 103 -38.92 11.04 37.88
N LYS A 104 -39.25 10.72 36.63
CA LYS A 104 -40.58 10.23 36.26
C LYS A 104 -40.87 8.84 36.82
N ASP A 105 -39.87 7.95 36.88
CA ASP A 105 -40.02 6.64 37.54
C ASP A 105 -40.33 6.78 39.05
N MET A 106 -39.67 7.74 39.74
CA MET A 106 -39.97 8.04 41.14
C MET A 106 -41.38 8.64 41.32
N GLU A 107 -41.76 9.60 40.47
CA GLU A 107 -43.12 10.19 40.47
C GLU A 107 -44.21 9.14 40.22
N ILE A 108 -43.98 8.22 39.28
CA ILE A 108 -44.86 7.07 39.02
C ILE A 108 -44.94 6.15 40.25
N ALA A 109 -43.81 5.84 40.91
CA ALA A 109 -43.78 5.01 42.11
C ALA A 109 -44.52 5.66 43.30
N GLU A 110 -44.38 6.98 43.49
CA GLU A 110 -45.12 7.75 44.50
C GLU A 110 -46.63 7.77 44.23
N LEU A 111 -47.04 8.02 42.99
CA LEU A 111 -48.44 7.99 42.58
C LEU A 111 -49.05 6.58 42.73
N GLN A 112 -48.31 5.53 42.38
CA GLN A 112 -48.73 4.14 42.60
C GLN A 112 -48.85 3.82 44.10
N ALA A 113 -47.91 4.27 44.93
CA ALA A 113 -47.99 4.09 46.38
C ALA A 113 -49.20 4.80 46.99
N HIS A 114 -49.49 6.03 46.54
CA HIS A 114 -50.66 6.79 46.96
C HIS A 114 -51.97 6.12 46.54
N LEU A 115 -52.09 5.71 45.26
CA LEU A 115 -53.24 4.98 44.74
C LEU A 115 -53.49 3.68 45.52
N ASN A 116 -52.42 2.90 45.79
CA ASN A 116 -52.50 1.69 46.59
C ASN A 116 -52.95 1.94 48.04
N SER A 117 -52.60 3.10 48.63
CA SER A 117 -53.13 3.51 49.95
C SER A 117 -54.63 3.79 49.86
N VAL A 118 -55.06 4.60 48.89
CA VAL A 118 -56.47 4.96 48.68
C VAL A 118 -57.34 3.73 48.43
N VAL A 119 -56.86 2.77 47.62
CA VAL A 119 -57.55 1.49 47.40
C VAL A 119 -57.73 0.71 48.72
N ARG A 120 -56.69 0.61 49.55
CA ARG A 120 -56.78 -0.07 50.87
C ARG A 120 -57.76 0.64 51.82
N ASP A 121 -57.80 1.96 51.80
CA ASP A 121 -58.75 2.76 52.60
C ASP A 121 -60.19 2.53 52.12
N PHE A 122 -60.43 2.47 50.80
CA PHE A 122 -61.72 2.10 50.22
C PHE A 122 -62.14 0.66 50.56
N GLU A 123 -61.23 -0.32 50.48
CA GLU A 123 -61.51 -1.69 50.90
C GLU A 123 -61.85 -1.77 52.40
N ALA A 124 -61.13 -1.04 53.26
CA ALA A 124 -61.40 -0.99 54.70
C ALA A 124 -62.78 -0.38 54.98
N TRP A 125 -63.14 0.68 54.26
CA TRP A 125 -64.46 1.29 54.34
C TRP A 125 -65.56 0.36 53.81
N GLN A 126 -65.34 -0.34 52.70
CA GLN A 126 -66.26 -1.36 52.17
C GLN A 126 -66.53 -2.45 53.21
N ARG A 127 -65.48 -3.02 53.82
CA ARG A 127 -65.61 -4.00 54.91
C ARG A 127 -66.39 -3.45 56.10
N GLU A 128 -66.20 -2.17 56.47
CA GLU A 128 -66.97 -1.52 57.54
C GLU A 128 -68.46 -1.37 57.16
N VAL A 129 -68.77 -1.01 55.92
CA VAL A 129 -70.14 -0.90 55.39
C VAL A 129 -70.82 -2.28 55.35
N GLU A 130 -70.15 -3.30 54.84
CA GLU A 130 -70.63 -4.69 54.80
C GLU A 130 -70.87 -5.25 56.21
N ALA A 131 -69.98 -4.99 57.18
CA ALA A 131 -70.16 -5.38 58.57
C ALA A 131 -71.35 -4.65 59.25
N ARG A 132 -71.69 -3.44 58.82
CA ARG A 132 -72.84 -2.66 59.32
C ARG A 132 -74.17 -3.02 58.64
N ALA A 133 -74.14 -3.55 57.42
CA ALA A 133 -75.32 -3.93 56.65
C ALA A 133 -76.31 -4.85 57.41
N PRO A 134 -75.91 -5.93 58.12
CA PRO A 134 -76.86 -6.76 58.86
C PRO A 134 -77.57 -6.00 60.00
N LEU A 135 -76.85 -5.14 60.73
CA LEU A 135 -77.44 -4.31 61.80
C LEU A 135 -78.41 -3.25 61.27
N LEU A 136 -78.14 -2.71 60.08
CA LEU A 136 -79.07 -1.81 59.41
C LEU A 136 -80.31 -2.57 58.91
N ASN A 137 -80.15 -3.80 58.42
CA ASN A 137 -81.27 -4.65 58.01
C ASN A 137 -82.19 -5.03 59.19
N THR A 138 -81.65 -5.38 60.36
CA THR A 138 -82.51 -5.65 61.54
C THR A 138 -83.27 -4.41 61.99
N ARG A 139 -82.60 -3.25 62.06
CA ARG A 139 -83.26 -1.97 62.39
C ARG A 139 -84.30 -1.55 61.36
N LEU A 140 -84.04 -1.77 60.07
CA LEU A 140 -85.03 -1.53 59.01
C LEU A 140 -86.22 -2.48 59.12
N GLN A 141 -86.02 -3.71 59.61
CA GLN A 141 -87.10 -4.64 59.86
C GLN A 141 -87.93 -4.22 61.09
N GLU A 142 -87.30 -3.86 62.21
CA GLU A 142 -87.96 -3.27 63.39
C GLU A 142 -88.80 -2.03 63.03
N VAL A 143 -88.27 -1.16 62.15
CA VAL A 143 -88.99 0.02 61.64
C VAL A 143 -90.13 -0.37 60.67
N ARG A 144 -89.99 -1.43 59.87
CA ARG A 144 -91.09 -1.94 59.04
C ARG A 144 -92.22 -2.53 59.88
N ASP A 145 -91.88 -3.31 60.90
CA ASP A 145 -92.83 -4.00 61.78
C ASP A 145 -93.60 -2.99 62.67
N SER A 146 -92.99 -1.85 63.00
CA SER A 146 -93.69 -0.71 63.64
C SER A 146 -94.47 0.19 62.66
N LEU A 147 -94.09 0.23 61.38
CA LEU A 147 -94.83 0.94 60.34
C LEU A 147 -96.02 0.14 59.79
N THR A 148 -96.06 -1.19 59.93
CA THR A 148 -97.22 -1.99 59.46
C THR A 148 -98.53 -1.59 60.14
N ASP A 149 -98.50 -1.17 61.40
CA ASP A 149 -99.66 -0.70 62.15
C ASP A 149 -100.14 0.70 61.71
N LEU A 150 -99.28 1.46 61.01
CA LEU A 150 -99.55 2.80 60.49
C LEU A 150 -99.90 2.81 59.00
N ARG A 151 -99.79 1.66 58.30
CA ARG A 151 -100.13 1.58 56.88
C ARG A 151 -101.62 1.81 56.64
N ILE A 152 -101.90 2.85 55.85
CA ILE A 152 -103.19 3.07 55.19
C ILE A 152 -103.02 2.80 53.69
N SER A 153 -104.08 2.35 53.02
CA SER A 153 -104.10 2.20 51.56
C SER A 153 -104.23 3.57 50.88
N ASP A 154 -103.82 3.68 49.61
CA ASP A 154 -103.99 4.91 48.81
C ASP A 154 -105.43 5.44 48.82
N ALA A 155 -106.43 4.54 48.78
CA ALA A 155 -107.85 4.89 48.88
C ALA A 155 -108.18 5.56 50.23
N LYS A 156 -107.77 4.93 51.34
CA LYS A 156 -107.97 5.47 52.69
C LYS A 156 -107.17 6.76 52.94
N TYR A 157 -106.01 6.89 52.32
CA TYR A 157 -105.25 8.15 52.30
C TYR A 157 -105.99 9.26 51.56
N ALA A 158 -106.58 8.98 50.40
CA ALA A 158 -107.39 9.96 49.67
C ALA A 158 -108.66 10.36 50.44
N GLU A 159 -109.34 9.41 51.09
CA GLU A 159 -110.47 9.65 52.00
C GLU A 159 -110.04 10.58 53.14
N LEU A 160 -109.02 10.20 53.92
CA LEU A 160 -108.54 11.00 55.06
C LEU A 160 -108.05 12.39 54.63
N LYS A 161 -107.38 12.51 53.49
CA LYS A 161 -106.92 13.81 52.97
C LYS A 161 -108.06 14.72 52.45
N SER A 162 -109.23 14.15 52.18
CA SER A 162 -110.45 14.90 51.80
C SER A 162 -111.29 15.37 53.01
N MET A 163 -110.98 14.88 54.22
CA MET A 163 -111.63 15.31 55.46
C MET A 163 -111.08 16.66 55.96
N ASP A 164 -111.90 17.37 56.74
CA ASP A 164 -111.48 18.61 57.40
C ASP A 164 -110.34 18.32 58.40
N PRO A 165 -109.19 19.06 58.34
CA PRO A 165 -108.08 18.88 59.27
C PRO A 165 -108.44 19.07 60.76
N THR A 166 -109.55 19.74 61.08
CA THR A 166 -110.05 19.89 62.45
C THR A 166 -110.88 18.69 62.93
N ALA A 167 -111.38 17.85 62.02
CA ALA A 167 -112.16 16.64 62.31
C ALA A 167 -111.30 15.36 62.35
N LEU A 168 -110.06 15.43 61.83
CA LEU A 168 -109.12 14.30 61.83
C LEU A 168 -108.52 14.07 63.21
N GLY A 169 -108.58 12.82 63.67
CA GLY A 169 -107.89 12.39 64.89
C GLY A 169 -106.36 12.41 64.69
N LEU A 170 -105.61 12.71 65.77
CA LEU A 170 -104.13 12.79 65.74
C LEU A 170 -103.47 11.56 65.09
N LEU A 171 -104.02 10.36 65.34
CA LEU A 171 -103.53 9.11 64.74
C LEU A 171 -103.68 9.08 63.21
N ASP A 172 -104.77 9.63 62.68
CA ASP A 172 -105.01 9.66 61.24
C ASP A 172 -104.19 10.75 60.55
N CYS A 173 -103.95 11.90 61.21
CA CYS A 173 -102.94 12.88 60.78
C CYS A 173 -101.53 12.25 60.70
N VAL A 174 -101.14 11.45 61.70
CA VAL A 174 -99.85 10.73 61.69
C VAL A 174 -99.80 9.70 60.56
N LYS A 175 -100.90 8.96 60.29
CA LYS A 175 -100.97 8.00 59.17
C LYS A 175 -100.90 8.69 57.80
N VAL A 176 -101.56 9.83 57.62
CA VAL A 176 -101.49 10.65 56.39
C VAL A 176 -100.05 11.14 56.15
N ALA A 177 -99.41 11.72 57.17
CA ALA A 177 -98.03 12.19 57.08
C ALA A 177 -97.02 11.05 56.85
N ALA A 178 -97.19 9.90 57.52
CA ALA A 178 -96.37 8.71 57.30
C ALA A 178 -96.55 8.16 55.87
N HIS A 179 -97.78 8.12 55.35
CA HIS A 179 -98.06 7.69 53.99
C HIS A 179 -97.36 8.59 52.95
N GLU A 180 -97.46 9.91 53.10
CA GLU A 180 -96.76 10.89 52.24
C GLU A 180 -95.24 10.67 52.25
N ALA A 181 -94.63 10.60 53.45
CA ALA A 181 -93.20 10.35 53.58
C ALA A 181 -92.77 9.01 52.95
N THR A 182 -93.56 7.93 53.10
CA THR A 182 -93.25 6.65 52.45
C THR A 182 -93.37 6.69 50.92
N ARG A 183 -94.29 7.50 50.38
CA ARG A 183 -94.47 7.69 48.94
C ARG A 183 -93.34 8.51 48.32
N GLU A 184 -92.91 9.58 49.00
CA GLU A 184 -91.74 10.37 48.60
C GLU A 184 -90.45 9.52 48.62
N LEU A 185 -90.22 8.76 49.70
CA LEU A 185 -89.09 7.84 49.80
C LEU A 185 -89.12 6.72 48.74
N ALA A 186 -90.30 6.23 48.36
CA ALA A 186 -90.43 5.25 47.27
C ALA A 186 -90.06 5.86 45.90
N ALA A 187 -90.51 7.09 45.62
CA ALA A 187 -90.15 7.80 44.39
C ALA A 187 -88.65 8.15 44.34
N GLU A 188 -88.06 8.54 45.48
CA GLU A 188 -86.61 8.74 45.60
C GLU A 188 -85.84 7.43 45.41
N ASN A 189 -86.31 6.31 45.98
CA ASN A 189 -85.68 5.00 45.81
C ASN A 189 -85.67 4.57 44.33
N GLU A 190 -86.77 4.75 43.61
CA GLU A 190 -86.84 4.42 42.18
C GLU A 190 -85.94 5.33 41.35
N ARG A 191 -85.90 6.64 41.66
CA ARG A 191 -84.93 7.57 41.05
C ARG A 191 -83.48 7.13 41.29
N LEU A 192 -83.15 6.65 42.50
CA LEU A 192 -81.84 6.11 42.82
C LEU A 192 -81.56 4.78 42.10
N ARG A 193 -82.54 3.89 41.94
CA ARG A 193 -82.39 2.66 41.13
C ARG A 193 -82.09 2.98 39.67
N LEU A 194 -82.84 3.90 39.05
CA LEU A 194 -82.62 4.33 37.67
C LEU A 194 -81.26 5.03 37.50
N SER A 195 -80.85 5.85 38.47
CA SER A 195 -79.51 6.45 38.50
C SER A 195 -78.40 5.39 38.60
N MET A 196 -78.55 4.39 39.47
CA MET A 196 -77.61 3.26 39.56
C MET A 196 -77.59 2.36 38.32
N ALA A 197 -78.70 2.23 37.60
CA ALA A 197 -78.73 1.52 36.32
C ALA A 197 -77.93 2.30 35.26
N SER A 198 -78.23 3.59 35.12
CA SER A 198 -77.53 4.51 34.19
C SER A 198 -76.01 4.55 34.43
N THR A 199 -75.57 4.64 35.69
CA THR A 199 -74.12 4.64 35.99
C THR A 199 -73.45 3.29 35.73
N ARG A 200 -74.15 2.17 35.90
CA ARG A 200 -73.65 0.83 35.50
C ARG A 200 -73.54 0.68 33.99
N GLU A 201 -74.50 1.19 33.23
CA GLU A 201 -74.46 1.22 31.76
C GLU A 201 -73.35 2.14 31.22
N ALA A 202 -73.03 3.23 31.92
CA ALA A 202 -71.89 4.08 31.61
C ALA A 202 -70.56 3.36 31.92
N ALA A 203 -70.45 2.72 33.09
CA ALA A 203 -69.26 1.94 33.47
C ALA A 203 -69.00 0.79 32.47
N ALA A 204 -70.01 0.01 32.12
CA ALA A 204 -69.89 -1.08 31.15
C ALA A 204 -69.41 -0.60 29.76
N ARG A 205 -69.86 0.57 29.30
CA ARG A 205 -69.37 1.19 28.06
C ARG A 205 -67.89 1.58 28.16
N SER A 206 -67.48 2.22 29.25
CA SER A 206 -66.06 2.56 29.46
C SER A 206 -65.15 1.33 29.62
N GLU A 207 -65.64 0.24 30.20
CA GLU A 207 -64.92 -1.04 30.27
C GLU A 207 -64.75 -1.66 28.87
N GLU A 208 -65.77 -1.60 28.02
CA GLU A 208 -65.70 -2.07 26.63
C GLU A 208 -64.73 -1.23 25.78
N GLU A 209 -64.81 0.10 25.85
CA GLU A 209 -63.88 1.02 25.19
C GLU A 209 -62.44 0.79 25.67
N GLY A 210 -62.24 0.65 26.99
CA GLY A 210 -60.94 0.30 27.56
C GLY A 210 -60.43 -1.07 27.13
N ALA A 211 -61.31 -2.03 26.83
CA ALA A 211 -60.93 -3.34 26.28
C ALA A 211 -60.54 -3.26 24.80
N ARG A 212 -61.25 -2.44 24.01
CA ARG A 212 -60.91 -2.16 22.60
C ARG A 212 -59.55 -1.48 22.48
N LEU A 213 -59.29 -0.43 23.25
CA LEU A 213 -58.00 0.27 23.28
C LEU A 213 -56.84 -0.65 23.71
N ARG A 214 -57.05 -1.55 24.68
CA ARG A 214 -56.06 -2.58 25.05
C ARG A 214 -55.76 -3.56 23.92
N ALA A 215 -56.78 -3.97 23.15
CA ALA A 215 -56.60 -4.84 21.99
C ALA A 215 -55.86 -4.14 20.83
N GLU A 216 -56.13 -2.85 20.61
CA GLU A 216 -55.42 -2.03 19.63
C GLU A 216 -53.96 -1.77 20.03
N ALA A 217 -53.70 -1.43 21.30
CA ALA A 217 -52.34 -1.30 21.82
C ALA A 217 -51.53 -2.60 21.67
N ALA A 218 -52.14 -3.76 21.91
CA ALA A 218 -51.49 -5.06 21.70
C ALA A 218 -51.14 -5.29 20.21
N ARG A 219 -52.04 -4.95 19.27
CA ARG A 219 -51.80 -5.05 17.82
C ARG A 219 -50.69 -4.12 17.34
N LEU A 220 -50.66 -2.88 17.84
CA LEU A 220 -49.62 -1.91 17.52
C LEU A 220 -48.26 -2.37 18.09
N SER A 221 -48.23 -2.90 19.31
CA SER A 221 -47.03 -3.50 19.90
C SER A 221 -46.49 -4.66 19.06
N THR A 222 -47.33 -5.59 18.61
CA THR A 222 -46.88 -6.67 17.71
C THR A 222 -46.35 -6.15 16.37
N SER A 223 -46.98 -5.12 15.80
CA SER A 223 -46.54 -4.51 14.53
C SER A 223 -45.19 -3.78 14.65
N ILE A 224 -44.92 -3.14 15.80
CA ILE A 224 -43.62 -2.53 16.09
C ILE A 224 -42.54 -3.60 16.15
N VAL A 225 -42.75 -4.68 16.90
CA VAL A 225 -41.80 -5.81 17.02
C VAL A 225 -41.53 -6.49 15.67
N GLU A 226 -42.52 -6.58 14.79
CA GLU A 226 -42.33 -7.09 13.42
C GLU A 226 -41.45 -6.16 12.57
N LYS A 227 -41.69 -4.84 12.61
CA LYS A 227 -40.86 -3.85 11.91
C LYS A 227 -39.44 -3.78 12.44
N GLU A 228 -39.25 -3.87 13.75
CA GLU A 228 -37.92 -3.94 14.37
C GLU A 228 -37.15 -5.17 13.91
N ARG A 229 -37.81 -6.34 13.81
CA ARG A 229 -37.20 -7.57 13.26
C ARG A 229 -36.88 -7.47 11.77
N GLU A 230 -37.70 -6.79 10.99
CA GLU A 230 -37.43 -6.54 9.57
C GLU A 230 -36.22 -5.61 9.40
N GLN A 231 -36.14 -4.53 10.19
CA GLN A 231 -34.98 -3.63 10.23
C GLN A 231 -33.70 -4.34 10.71
N GLN A 232 -33.79 -5.23 11.70
CA GLN A 232 -32.64 -6.05 12.13
C GLN A 232 -32.14 -6.94 10.99
N ARG A 233 -33.03 -7.58 10.23
CA ARG A 233 -32.64 -8.41 9.07
C ARG A 233 -32.01 -7.59 7.95
N THR A 234 -32.46 -6.36 7.70
CA THR A 234 -31.83 -5.51 6.67
C THR A 234 -30.48 -4.98 7.13
N THR A 235 -30.29 -4.63 8.40
CA THR A 235 -28.96 -4.23 8.92
C THR A 235 -27.98 -5.41 8.97
N GLU A 236 -28.43 -6.60 9.39
CA GLU A 236 -27.63 -7.84 9.34
C GLU A 236 -27.26 -8.20 7.89
N GLY A 237 -28.19 -8.06 6.94
CA GLY A 237 -27.94 -8.30 5.52
C GLY A 237 -26.91 -7.33 4.91
N LEU A 238 -27.02 -6.04 5.21
CA LEU A 238 -26.07 -5.02 4.77
C LEU A 238 -24.68 -5.21 5.41
N GLN A 239 -24.63 -5.59 6.69
CA GLN A 239 -23.37 -5.94 7.36
C GLN A 239 -22.72 -7.17 6.72
N GLY A 240 -23.51 -8.21 6.40
CA GLY A 240 -23.03 -9.39 5.68
C GLY A 240 -22.40 -9.04 4.33
N GLN A 241 -23.10 -8.24 3.52
CA GLN A 241 -22.59 -7.75 2.22
C GLN A 241 -21.28 -6.97 2.38
N MET A 242 -21.20 -6.06 3.35
CA MET A 242 -19.97 -5.30 3.65
C MET A 242 -18.80 -6.23 4.05
N TYR A 243 -19.05 -7.28 4.85
CA TYR A 243 -18.01 -8.26 5.21
C TYR A 243 -17.55 -9.09 4.00
N ASP A 244 -18.48 -9.49 3.13
CA ASP A 244 -18.16 -10.22 1.89
C ASP A 244 -17.36 -9.35 0.89
N GLU A 245 -17.69 -8.06 0.76
CA GLU A 245 -16.93 -7.10 -0.04
C GLU A 245 -15.52 -6.86 0.52
N LEU A 246 -15.40 -6.67 1.83
CA LEU A 246 -14.09 -6.54 2.50
C LEU A 246 -13.24 -7.80 2.29
N ARG A 247 -13.86 -8.98 2.38
CA ARG A 247 -13.19 -10.27 2.12
C ARG A 247 -12.73 -10.38 0.66
N ALA A 248 -13.61 -10.10 -0.30
CA ALA A 248 -13.24 -10.12 -1.72
C ALA A 248 -12.12 -9.10 -2.03
N ARG A 249 -12.09 -7.96 -1.33
CA ARG A 249 -11.01 -6.97 -1.42
C ARG A 249 -9.70 -7.48 -0.83
N THR A 250 -9.70 -8.17 0.32
CA THR A 250 -8.48 -8.75 0.88
C THR A 250 -7.94 -9.89 0.04
N GLU A 251 -8.80 -10.74 -0.53
CA GLU A 251 -8.41 -11.82 -1.45
C GLU A 251 -7.73 -11.24 -2.71
N ARG A 252 -8.30 -10.20 -3.34
CA ARG A 252 -7.65 -9.49 -4.48
C ARG A 252 -6.29 -8.89 -4.10
N LEU A 253 -6.19 -8.21 -2.96
CA LEU A 253 -4.93 -7.63 -2.50
C LEU A 253 -3.86 -8.70 -2.19
N GLN A 254 -4.27 -9.90 -1.76
CA GLN A 254 -3.36 -11.04 -1.59
C GLN A 254 -2.87 -11.58 -2.94
N GLU A 255 -3.73 -11.69 -3.95
CA GLU A 255 -3.32 -12.06 -5.32
C GLU A 255 -2.32 -11.05 -5.91
N ASP A 256 -2.60 -9.76 -5.79
CA ASP A 256 -1.69 -8.72 -6.30
C ASP A 256 -0.36 -8.68 -5.53
N ASN A 257 -0.36 -8.93 -4.22
CA ASN A 257 0.88 -9.09 -3.45
C ASN A 257 1.71 -10.30 -3.95
N GLN A 258 1.07 -11.44 -4.24
CA GLN A 258 1.75 -12.60 -4.83
C GLN A 258 2.34 -12.28 -6.22
N ARG A 259 1.62 -11.52 -7.05
CA ARG A 259 2.13 -11.05 -8.36
C ARG A 259 3.35 -10.14 -8.20
N LEU A 260 3.30 -9.20 -7.25
CA LEU A 260 4.44 -8.33 -6.94
C LEU A 260 5.65 -9.12 -6.46
N GLN A 261 5.49 -10.14 -5.61
CA GLN A 261 6.58 -11.03 -5.19
C GLN A 261 7.27 -11.74 -6.37
N VAL A 262 6.50 -12.19 -7.38
CA VAL A 262 7.05 -12.77 -8.61
C VAL A 262 7.82 -11.73 -9.43
N ILE A 263 7.31 -10.51 -9.54
CA ILE A 263 7.98 -9.40 -10.22
C ILE A 263 9.29 -9.05 -9.50
N GLU A 264 9.30 -8.90 -8.17
CA GLU A 264 10.50 -8.66 -7.37
C GLU A 264 11.55 -9.77 -7.55
N ALA A 265 11.14 -11.04 -7.54
CA ALA A 265 12.05 -12.16 -7.77
C ALA A 265 12.66 -12.11 -9.18
N SER A 266 11.87 -11.71 -10.19
CA SER A 266 12.37 -11.51 -11.56
C SER A 266 13.34 -10.33 -11.66
N PHE A 267 13.08 -9.22 -10.95
CA PHE A 267 13.94 -8.04 -10.90
C PHE A 267 15.29 -8.37 -10.25
N LYS A 268 15.27 -9.00 -9.07
CA LYS A 268 16.49 -9.47 -8.36
C LYS A 268 17.33 -10.40 -9.24
N ARG A 269 16.70 -11.23 -10.08
CA ARG A 269 17.40 -12.11 -11.05
C ARG A 269 18.03 -11.32 -12.21
N LEU A 270 17.34 -10.33 -12.76
CA LEU A 270 17.87 -9.44 -13.80
C LEU A 270 19.01 -8.57 -13.27
N GLU A 271 18.92 -8.11 -12.03
CA GLU A 271 19.98 -7.36 -11.36
C GLU A 271 21.25 -8.20 -11.18
N GLN A 272 21.12 -9.46 -10.72
CA GLN A 272 22.22 -10.41 -10.64
C GLN A 272 22.86 -10.65 -12.02
N GLN A 273 22.07 -10.90 -13.06
CA GLN A 273 22.57 -11.07 -14.43
C GLN A 273 23.30 -9.81 -14.94
N HIS A 274 22.81 -8.61 -14.62
CA HIS A 274 23.49 -7.36 -14.98
C HIS A 274 24.84 -7.20 -14.27
N GLN A 275 24.91 -7.56 -12.98
CA GLN A 275 26.17 -7.56 -12.22
C GLN A 275 27.18 -8.58 -12.78
N GLU A 276 26.74 -9.80 -13.11
CA GLU A 276 27.56 -10.82 -13.78
C GLU A 276 28.11 -10.33 -15.14
N LEU A 277 27.24 -9.79 -15.99
CA LEU A 277 27.63 -9.25 -17.30
C LEU A 277 28.61 -8.07 -17.17
N ARG A 278 28.44 -7.20 -16.15
CA ARG A 278 29.36 -6.10 -15.86
C ARG A 278 30.75 -6.59 -15.44
N LEU A 279 30.83 -7.65 -14.63
CA LEU A 279 32.11 -8.27 -14.26
C LEU A 279 32.80 -8.90 -15.50
N VAL A 280 32.03 -9.59 -16.36
CA VAL A 280 32.55 -10.14 -17.62
C VAL A 280 33.03 -9.04 -18.58
N ALA A 281 32.33 -7.90 -18.64
CA ALA A 281 32.75 -6.74 -19.41
C ALA A 281 34.10 -6.19 -18.91
N GLN A 282 34.23 -5.95 -17.60
CA GLN A 282 35.49 -5.49 -16.98
C GLN A 282 36.67 -6.45 -17.21
N GLN A 283 36.43 -7.76 -17.13
CA GLN A 283 37.45 -8.77 -17.45
C GLN A 283 37.89 -8.71 -18.92
N ARG A 284 36.96 -8.45 -19.85
CA ARG A 284 37.24 -8.30 -21.28
C ARG A 284 37.94 -6.98 -21.60
N GLU A 285 37.58 -5.89 -20.93
CA GLU A 285 38.25 -4.59 -21.02
C GLU A 285 39.72 -4.73 -20.60
N HIS A 286 39.98 -5.32 -19.43
CA HIS A 286 41.35 -5.57 -18.97
C HIS A 286 42.13 -6.52 -19.89
N GLY A 287 41.48 -7.57 -20.42
CA GLY A 287 42.07 -8.44 -21.43
C GLY A 287 42.41 -7.71 -22.74
N HIS A 288 41.58 -6.75 -23.14
CA HIS A 288 41.83 -5.91 -24.31
C HIS A 288 42.99 -4.94 -24.08
N GLU A 289 43.08 -4.31 -22.90
CA GLU A 289 44.20 -3.45 -22.51
C GLU A 289 45.55 -4.18 -22.61
N MET A 290 45.63 -5.40 -22.06
CA MET A 290 46.84 -6.25 -22.16
C MET A 290 47.21 -6.52 -23.64
N LEU A 291 46.24 -6.92 -24.47
CA LEU A 291 46.48 -7.16 -25.89
C LEU A 291 46.90 -5.90 -26.66
N VAL A 292 46.41 -4.72 -26.26
CA VAL A 292 46.87 -3.43 -26.82
C VAL A 292 48.31 -3.12 -26.42
N THR A 293 48.70 -3.41 -25.17
CA THR A 293 50.10 -3.24 -24.73
C THR A 293 51.05 -4.23 -25.41
N ASP A 294 50.65 -5.50 -25.57
CA ASP A 294 51.42 -6.51 -26.29
C ASP A 294 51.57 -6.16 -27.77
N LYS A 295 50.48 -5.72 -28.42
CA LYS A 295 50.53 -5.22 -29.80
C LYS A 295 51.51 -4.05 -29.93
N ALA A 296 51.47 -3.08 -29.02
CA ALA A 296 52.37 -1.93 -29.05
C ALA A 296 53.84 -2.33 -28.84
N TYR A 297 54.11 -3.33 -28.00
CA TYR A 297 55.45 -3.91 -27.83
C TYR A 297 55.93 -4.63 -29.10
N LEU A 298 55.11 -5.51 -29.67
CA LEU A 298 55.44 -6.26 -30.88
C LEU A 298 55.61 -5.35 -32.11
N SER A 299 54.82 -4.28 -32.22
CA SER A 299 55.01 -3.25 -33.26
C SER A 299 56.39 -2.59 -33.17
N LYS A 300 56.83 -2.18 -31.96
CA LYS A 300 58.18 -1.61 -31.76
C LYS A 300 59.29 -2.63 -32.06
N GLN A 301 59.07 -3.91 -31.74
CA GLN A 301 60.02 -4.97 -32.07
C GLN A 301 60.12 -5.19 -33.59
N ALA A 302 59.00 -5.15 -34.30
CA ALA A 302 58.95 -5.22 -35.76
C ALA A 302 59.64 -4.00 -36.42
N GLU A 303 59.41 -2.79 -35.91
CA GLU A 303 60.11 -1.57 -36.36
C GLU A 303 61.62 -1.67 -36.16
N PHE A 304 62.08 -2.16 -35.00
CA PHE A 304 63.51 -2.38 -34.72
C PHE A 304 64.13 -3.39 -35.68
N LEU A 305 63.45 -4.52 -35.92
CA LEU A 305 63.92 -5.55 -36.86
C LEU A 305 63.92 -5.06 -38.32
N ALA A 306 62.91 -4.28 -38.74
CA ALA A 306 62.87 -3.66 -40.06
C ALA A 306 64.00 -2.64 -40.25
N ALA A 307 64.31 -1.84 -39.23
CA ALA A 307 65.45 -0.92 -39.25
C ALA A 307 66.80 -1.66 -39.31
N ALA A 308 66.94 -2.78 -38.59
CA ALA A 308 68.12 -3.64 -38.66
C ALA A 308 68.26 -4.31 -40.04
N GLN A 309 67.16 -4.82 -40.60
CA GLN A 309 67.12 -5.37 -41.96
C GLN A 309 67.53 -4.33 -43.00
N SER A 310 67.00 -3.10 -42.93
CA SER A 310 67.37 -2.01 -43.84
C SER A 310 68.86 -1.65 -43.74
N ARG A 311 69.45 -1.65 -42.55
CA ARG A 311 70.91 -1.45 -42.40
C ARG A 311 71.72 -2.56 -43.07
N LEU A 312 71.36 -3.83 -42.82
CA LEU A 312 72.03 -4.98 -43.45
C LEU A 312 71.85 -5.00 -44.96
N GLN A 313 70.68 -4.61 -45.47
CA GLN A 313 70.40 -4.45 -46.89
C GLN A 313 71.34 -3.39 -47.51
N ASN A 314 71.44 -2.21 -46.89
CA ASN A 314 72.36 -1.16 -47.33
C ASN A 314 73.85 -1.60 -47.25
N GLU A 315 74.23 -2.40 -46.26
CA GLU A 315 75.58 -2.98 -46.17
C GLU A 315 75.87 -4.00 -47.29
N VAL A 316 74.89 -4.82 -47.66
CA VAL A 316 74.99 -5.75 -48.80
C VAL A 316 75.11 -4.97 -50.10
N GLU A 317 74.24 -3.98 -50.34
CA GLU A 317 74.29 -3.13 -51.54
C GLU A 317 75.63 -2.36 -51.64
N ALA A 318 76.17 -1.87 -50.53
CA ALA A 318 77.50 -1.25 -50.49
C ALA A 318 78.64 -2.24 -50.78
N ARG A 319 78.53 -3.49 -50.33
CA ARG A 319 79.50 -4.56 -50.64
C ARG A 319 79.40 -4.99 -52.10
N ASP A 320 78.21 -5.13 -52.66
CA ASP A 320 77.98 -5.47 -54.06
C ASP A 320 78.49 -4.36 -54.98
N ALA A 321 78.23 -3.08 -54.66
CA ALA A 321 78.84 -1.95 -55.35
C ALA A 321 80.37 -1.97 -55.28
N LYS A 322 80.95 -2.34 -54.13
CA LYS A 322 82.40 -2.48 -53.99
C LYS A 322 82.96 -3.67 -54.78
N ILE A 323 82.23 -4.78 -54.87
CA ILE A 323 82.59 -5.94 -55.71
C ILE A 323 82.56 -5.54 -57.19
N ALA A 324 81.52 -4.83 -57.64
CA ALA A 324 81.41 -4.34 -59.01
C ALA A 324 82.56 -3.38 -59.38
N GLU A 325 82.92 -2.46 -58.48
CA GLU A 325 84.08 -1.57 -58.67
C GLU A 325 85.40 -2.36 -58.73
N LEU A 326 85.61 -3.35 -57.85
CA LEU A 326 86.80 -4.21 -57.89
C LEU A 326 86.84 -5.08 -59.16
N GLN A 327 85.70 -5.55 -59.66
CA GLN A 327 85.60 -6.25 -60.95
C GLN A 327 85.95 -5.32 -62.11
N ARG A 328 85.49 -4.07 -62.08
CA ARG A 328 85.84 -3.04 -63.07
C ARG A 328 87.33 -2.74 -63.07
N GLN A 329 87.92 -2.52 -61.89
CA GLN A 329 89.36 -2.31 -61.72
C GLN A 329 90.18 -3.52 -62.19
N LYS A 330 89.73 -4.74 -61.89
CA LYS A 330 90.34 -5.98 -62.41
C LYS A 330 90.29 -6.03 -63.94
N GLN A 331 89.16 -5.69 -64.55
CA GLN A 331 89.02 -5.64 -66.00
C GLN A 331 89.95 -4.59 -66.61
N GLU A 332 89.98 -3.36 -66.07
CA GLU A 332 90.90 -2.30 -66.51
C GLU A 332 92.37 -2.71 -66.41
N LEU A 333 92.77 -3.44 -65.37
CA LEU A 333 94.13 -3.97 -65.21
C LEU A 333 94.42 -5.10 -66.21
N PHE A 334 93.43 -5.97 -66.47
CA PHE A 334 93.55 -7.02 -67.48
C PHE A 334 93.67 -6.42 -68.89
N ASP A 335 92.85 -5.43 -69.22
CA ASP A 335 92.89 -4.69 -70.49
C ASP A 335 94.24 -3.97 -70.65
N LYS A 336 94.78 -3.35 -69.60
CA LYS A 336 96.14 -2.77 -69.59
C LYS A 336 97.22 -3.83 -69.79
N LEU A 337 97.07 -5.01 -69.20
CA LEU A 337 98.01 -6.12 -69.39
C LEU A 337 97.97 -6.62 -70.84
N VAL A 338 96.78 -6.86 -71.40
CA VAL A 338 96.59 -7.21 -72.83
C VAL A 338 97.11 -6.10 -73.75
N GLN A 339 96.90 -4.83 -73.43
CA GLN A 339 97.45 -3.70 -74.19
C GLN A 339 98.98 -3.70 -74.16
N THR A 340 99.61 -3.82 -72.98
CA THR A 340 101.08 -3.87 -72.87
C THR A 340 101.69 -5.12 -73.50
N GLU A 341 101.00 -6.26 -73.45
CA GLU A 341 101.37 -7.47 -74.18
C GLU A 341 101.23 -7.28 -75.70
N SER A 342 100.17 -6.63 -76.18
CA SER A 342 100.01 -6.28 -77.60
C SER A 342 101.05 -5.26 -78.07
N LEU A 343 101.48 -4.33 -77.20
CA LEU A 343 102.55 -3.39 -77.49
C LEU A 343 103.91 -4.09 -77.51
N LYS A 344 104.20 -4.99 -76.56
CA LYS A 344 105.38 -5.85 -76.59
C LYS A 344 105.42 -6.76 -77.82
N ASN A 345 104.27 -7.30 -78.24
CA ASN A 345 104.17 -8.07 -79.47
C ASN A 345 104.42 -7.18 -80.68
N ARG A 346 103.86 -5.97 -80.75
CA ARG A 346 104.18 -4.99 -81.82
C ARG A 346 105.63 -4.52 -81.81
N GLU A 347 106.25 -4.36 -80.64
CA GLU A 347 107.67 -4.01 -80.51
C GLU A 347 108.57 -5.18 -80.89
N GLY A 348 108.17 -6.41 -80.53
CA GLY A 348 108.77 -7.66 -80.94
C GLY A 348 108.67 -7.85 -82.46
N ASP A 349 107.49 -7.64 -83.04
CA ASP A 349 107.23 -7.67 -84.48
C ASP A 349 108.01 -6.56 -85.19
N ALA A 350 108.04 -5.33 -84.66
CA ALA A 350 108.82 -4.22 -85.22
C ALA A 350 110.33 -4.42 -85.04
N ARG A 351 110.76 -5.21 -84.07
CA ARG A 351 112.14 -5.65 -83.89
C ARG A 351 112.48 -6.78 -84.87
N LEU A 352 111.62 -7.78 -85.02
CA LEU A 352 111.73 -8.85 -86.00
C LEU A 352 111.67 -8.30 -87.44
N GLN A 353 110.86 -7.27 -87.71
CA GLN A 353 110.83 -6.54 -88.97
C GLN A 353 112.11 -5.71 -89.17
N ARG A 354 112.68 -5.12 -88.11
CA ARG A 354 114.00 -4.47 -88.19
C ARG A 354 115.14 -5.46 -88.39
N GLU A 355 115.09 -6.62 -87.76
CA GLU A 355 116.05 -7.71 -87.92
C GLU A 355 115.91 -8.36 -89.30
N LEU A 356 114.68 -8.53 -89.82
CA LEU A 356 114.40 -8.93 -91.21
C LEU A 356 114.86 -7.88 -92.22
N ALA A 357 114.60 -6.60 -91.98
CA ALA A 357 115.05 -5.51 -92.85
C ALA A 357 116.58 -5.34 -92.79
N ALA A 358 117.21 -5.57 -91.63
CA ALA A 358 118.66 -5.60 -91.49
C ALA A 358 119.27 -6.84 -92.17
N LEU A 359 118.61 -8.01 -92.11
CA LEU A 359 118.99 -9.19 -92.87
C LEU A 359 118.81 -8.98 -94.39
N GLN A 360 117.72 -8.35 -94.82
CA GLN A 360 117.48 -7.98 -96.22
C GLN A 360 118.48 -6.93 -96.71
N ALA A 361 118.84 -5.94 -95.88
CA ALA A 361 119.87 -4.95 -96.18
C ALA A 361 121.27 -5.58 -96.17
N ALA A 362 121.54 -6.55 -95.29
CA ALA A 362 122.78 -7.32 -95.29
C ALA A 362 122.89 -8.21 -96.53
N THR A 363 121.82 -8.91 -96.94
CA THR A 363 121.82 -9.67 -98.20
C THR A 363 121.85 -8.76 -99.43
N HIS A 364 121.28 -7.55 -99.39
CA HIS A 364 121.47 -6.56 -100.45
C HIS A 364 122.91 -6.04 -100.49
N ALA A 365 123.52 -5.75 -99.35
CA ALA A 365 124.91 -5.32 -99.25
C ALA A 365 125.89 -6.43 -99.68
N ASP A 366 125.59 -7.70 -99.39
CA ASP A 366 126.37 -8.83 -99.88
C ASP A 366 126.14 -9.07 -101.39
N MET A 367 124.92 -8.86 -101.91
CA MET A 367 124.64 -8.85 -103.35
C MET A 367 125.38 -7.73 -104.10
N GLU A 368 125.58 -6.56 -103.48
CA GLU A 368 126.42 -5.49 -104.04
C GLU A 368 127.92 -5.75 -103.88
N ARG A 369 128.36 -6.37 -102.77
CA ARG A 369 129.76 -6.78 -102.55
C ARG A 369 130.25 -7.86 -103.53
N ILE A 370 129.37 -8.64 -104.13
CA ILE A 370 129.74 -9.62 -105.15
C ILE A 370 130.17 -8.94 -106.48
N ARG A 371 129.99 -7.62 -106.65
CA ARG A 371 130.17 -6.93 -107.95
C ARG A 371 131.44 -6.10 -108.16
N ALA A 372 132.36 -5.96 -107.20
CA ALA A 372 133.68 -5.35 -107.46
C ALA A 372 134.78 -5.88 -106.51
N PRO A 373 136.07 -5.98 -106.94
CA PRO A 373 137.01 -6.91 -106.31
C PRO A 373 138.20 -6.31 -105.54
N GLN A 374 138.67 -7.08 -104.55
CA GLN A 374 140.02 -7.13 -103.92
C GLN A 374 140.54 -5.95 -103.05
N GLY A 375 140.94 -6.29 -101.81
CA GLY A 375 141.76 -5.47 -100.89
C GLY A 375 141.87 -6.11 -99.48
N PRO A 376 143.05 -6.19 -98.79
CA PRO A 376 143.24 -7.13 -97.66
C PRO A 376 143.55 -6.53 -96.26
N GLN A 377 143.10 -7.25 -95.19
CA GLN A 377 143.63 -7.26 -93.78
C GLN A 377 143.55 -5.91 -92.99
N PRO A 378 143.84 -5.81 -91.65
CA PRO A 378 144.26 -6.81 -90.66
C PRO A 378 143.52 -6.84 -89.28
N VAL A 379 143.80 -7.91 -88.51
CA VAL A 379 143.97 -8.05 -87.03
C VAL A 379 143.50 -6.95 -86.04
N THR A 380 142.71 -7.32 -85.01
CA THR A 380 142.96 -7.01 -83.55
C THR A 380 142.00 -7.72 -82.56
N ARG A 381 142.50 -7.95 -81.33
CA ARG A 381 141.88 -8.43 -80.06
C ARG A 381 142.23 -7.38 -78.97
N PRO A 382 141.86 -7.46 -77.66
CA PRO A 382 140.74 -8.10 -76.91
C PRO A 382 140.07 -7.13 -75.88
N GLY A 383 139.35 -7.64 -74.84
CA GLY A 383 138.90 -6.90 -73.63
C GLY A 383 137.39 -7.06 -73.35
N GLU A 384 136.82 -7.58 -72.26
CA GLU A 384 137.15 -7.75 -70.82
C GLU A 384 136.56 -6.66 -69.87
N ALA A 385 136.28 -7.03 -68.61
CA ALA A 385 135.58 -6.31 -67.51
C ALA A 385 134.02 -6.29 -67.60
N VAL A 386 133.18 -6.65 -66.61
CA VAL A 386 133.18 -6.75 -65.11
C VAL A 386 132.64 -5.51 -64.37
N ALA A 387 131.45 -5.66 -63.77
CA ALA A 387 130.90 -5.03 -62.54
C ALA A 387 129.51 -5.70 -62.28
N VAL A 388 129.12 -6.30 -61.15
CA VAL A 388 129.28 -6.04 -59.69
C VAL A 388 128.54 -4.78 -59.22
N GLY A 389 127.47 -4.98 -58.42
CA GLY A 389 126.64 -3.89 -57.88
C GLY A 389 125.43 -4.32 -57.04
N HIS A 390 125.67 -4.92 -55.87
CA HIS A 390 124.75 -4.87 -54.71
C HIS A 390 124.81 -3.47 -54.05
N PRO A 391 124.00 -3.09 -53.02
CA PRO A 391 123.14 -3.90 -52.12
C PRO A 391 121.64 -3.45 -52.22
N ALA A 392 120.72 -3.45 -51.24
CA ALA A 392 120.71 -3.72 -49.79
C ALA A 392 119.30 -4.09 -49.27
N GLU A 393 119.24 -4.76 -48.12
CA GLU A 393 118.11 -4.72 -47.16
C GLU A 393 118.38 -3.63 -46.08
N PRO A 394 117.41 -3.20 -45.25
CA PRO A 394 116.99 -3.96 -44.04
C PRO A 394 115.45 -3.94 -43.85
N VAL A 395 114.75 -4.91 -43.21
CA VAL A 395 114.89 -5.57 -41.89
C VAL A 395 114.70 -4.64 -40.68
N CYS A 396 113.51 -4.68 -40.06
CA CYS A 396 113.22 -4.67 -38.61
C CYS A 396 111.72 -4.35 -38.38
N GLN A 397 110.93 -5.30 -37.88
CA GLN A 397 110.62 -5.59 -36.46
C GLN A 397 109.44 -4.76 -35.90
N GLY A 398 108.49 -5.45 -35.27
CA GLY A 398 107.29 -4.82 -34.69
C GLY A 398 106.20 -5.83 -34.31
N GLY A 399 106.57 -6.95 -33.68
CA GLY A 399 105.58 -7.91 -33.18
C GLY A 399 105.14 -7.56 -31.75
N GLN A 400 103.83 -7.61 -31.50
CA GLN A 400 103.30 -8.00 -30.20
C GLN A 400 102.08 -8.89 -30.40
N ALA A 401 102.13 -10.09 -29.83
CA ALA A 401 101.02 -11.00 -29.74
C ALA A 401 100.31 -10.83 -28.39
N GLN A 402 99.00 -11.09 -28.34
CA GLN A 402 98.42 -11.88 -27.24
C GLN A 402 97.01 -12.41 -27.53
N ALA A 403 96.83 -13.69 -27.21
CA ALA A 403 95.62 -14.36 -26.73
C ALA A 403 94.30 -14.31 -27.54
N HIS A 404 94.06 -15.38 -28.31
CA HIS A 404 92.82 -16.17 -28.17
C HIS A 404 92.91 -17.06 -26.88
N PRO A 405 91.87 -17.79 -26.39
CA PRO A 405 90.60 -18.18 -27.04
C PRO A 405 89.35 -18.14 -26.10
N VAL A 406 88.32 -18.94 -26.46
CA VAL A 406 87.27 -19.59 -25.62
C VAL A 406 85.82 -19.10 -25.82
N LEU A 407 85.04 -19.97 -26.50
CA LEU A 407 83.58 -20.08 -26.39
C LEU A 407 83.18 -20.58 -24.99
N PRO A 408 81.97 -20.27 -24.52
CA PRO A 408 81.14 -21.39 -24.06
C PRO A 408 79.70 -21.37 -24.57
N TRP A 409 79.26 -22.51 -25.12
CA TRP A 409 77.89 -22.95 -24.95
C TRP A 409 77.74 -23.58 -23.56
N ALA A 410 76.82 -23.10 -22.72
CA ALA A 410 76.14 -23.93 -21.71
C ALA A 410 74.94 -23.22 -21.06
N ALA A 411 73.79 -23.88 -21.12
CA ALA A 411 72.73 -23.94 -20.09
C ALA A 411 72.50 -22.72 -19.17
N GLY A 412 71.57 -21.85 -19.59
CA GLY A 412 70.83 -20.94 -18.71
C GLY A 412 69.37 -21.41 -18.53
N LEU A 413 69.16 -22.63 -18.02
CA LEU A 413 67.84 -23.12 -17.61
C LEU A 413 67.64 -22.82 -16.12
N LEU A 414 66.63 -22.03 -15.76
CA LEU A 414 65.79 -22.07 -14.55
C LEU A 414 64.82 -20.85 -14.55
N PRO A 415 63.71 -20.84 -13.79
CA PRO A 415 62.41 -20.90 -14.45
C PRO A 415 61.63 -19.58 -14.46
N VAL A 416 60.75 -19.47 -15.45
CA VAL A 416 59.63 -18.53 -15.40
C VAL A 416 58.72 -18.93 -14.24
N GLY A 417 58.73 -18.11 -13.18
CA GLY A 417 57.77 -18.20 -12.08
C GLY A 417 56.39 -17.71 -12.54
N LEU A 418 55.65 -18.55 -13.28
CA LEU A 418 54.22 -18.36 -13.47
C LEU A 418 53.53 -18.37 -12.10
N PRO A 419 52.68 -17.39 -11.76
CA PRO A 419 51.77 -17.55 -10.63
C PRO A 419 50.83 -18.74 -10.93
N PRO A 420 50.45 -19.54 -9.92
CA PRO A 420 49.51 -20.62 -10.14
C PRO A 420 48.16 -20.04 -10.63
N PRO A 421 47.46 -20.71 -11.57
CA PRO A 421 46.09 -20.33 -11.89
C PRO A 421 45.25 -20.41 -10.61
N PRO A 422 44.27 -19.51 -10.41
CA PRO A 422 43.34 -19.63 -9.29
C PRO A 422 42.69 -21.01 -9.38
N ALA A 423 42.78 -21.78 -8.29
CA ALA A 423 42.18 -23.09 -8.23
C ALA A 423 40.69 -22.97 -8.58
N CYS A 424 40.23 -23.76 -9.55
CA CYS A 424 38.81 -23.99 -9.75
C CYS A 424 38.26 -24.71 -8.52
N GLN A 425 37.96 -23.93 -7.48
CA GLN A 425 37.03 -24.36 -6.44
C GLN A 425 35.73 -24.66 -7.17
N ARG A 426 35.39 -25.95 -7.28
CA ARG A 426 34.00 -26.35 -7.51
C ARG A 426 33.18 -25.58 -6.48
N PRO A 427 32.13 -24.82 -6.87
CA PRO A 427 31.17 -24.39 -5.88
C PRO A 427 30.68 -25.64 -5.16
N ALA A 428 30.71 -25.61 -3.83
CA ALA A 428 30.04 -26.64 -3.06
C ALA A 428 28.57 -26.67 -3.51
N PRO A 429 27.96 -27.86 -3.69
CA PRO A 429 26.53 -27.91 -3.97
C PRO A 429 25.81 -27.17 -2.84
N ALA A 430 24.96 -26.21 -3.21
CA ALA A 430 24.17 -25.47 -2.24
C ALA A 430 23.43 -26.47 -1.32
N PRO A 431 23.37 -26.24 0.01
CA PRO A 431 22.55 -27.05 0.88
C PRO A 431 21.13 -27.03 0.32
N GLY A 432 20.62 -28.22 0.00
CA GLY A 432 19.40 -28.35 -0.78
C GLY A 432 18.27 -27.57 -0.13
N SER A 433 17.51 -26.85 -0.96
CA SER A 433 16.19 -26.35 -0.61
C SER A 433 15.36 -27.55 -0.14
N GLY A 434 15.23 -27.72 1.17
CA GLY A 434 14.39 -28.74 1.74
C GLY A 434 12.95 -28.46 1.33
N THR A 435 12.45 -29.23 0.38
CA THR A 435 11.02 -29.36 0.11
C THR A 435 10.35 -29.85 1.39
N ARG A 436 9.87 -28.92 2.22
CA ARG A 436 8.90 -29.22 3.25
C ARG A 436 7.53 -29.29 2.59
N VAL A 437 7.26 -30.46 2.02
CA VAL A 437 5.88 -30.93 1.80
C VAL A 437 5.37 -31.37 3.17
N GLY A 438 4.26 -30.79 3.61
CA GLY A 438 3.72 -30.92 4.97
C GLY A 438 3.36 -29.57 5.55
#